data_AF-A0A7X9FDS1-F1
#
_entry.id   AF-A0A7X9FDS1-F1
#
_cell.length_a   1.000
_cell.length_b   1.000
_cell.length_c   1.000
_cell.angle_alpha   90.00
_cell.angle_beta   90.00
_cell.angle_gamma   90.00
#
_symmetry.space_group_name_H-M   'P 1'
#
loop_
_entity.id
_entity.type
_entity.pdbx_description
1 polymer ?
#
loop_
_entity_poly.entity_id
_entity_poly.type
_entity_poly.pdbx_seq_one_letter_code
_entity_poly.pdbx_strand_id
1 'polypeptide(L)'
;MPALQENKRSVPAVAPAGRRRLWLSPAAVLLPIILLAVTRADFAGAKDIIMTGPKTALVIVNEDTIFTTTVDSLLVKAHKRMGSQQRDDFDFRKLLDKLINDRLIIQEATQLGLDQDSGLLARLEEQRGRNAIRQYVAEHFTPDLTVADDSIRAYYRTNFV
;
A
#
# COMPACT_ATOMS: atom_id res chain seq x y z
N MET A 1 -36.19 -37.49 -31.10
CA MET A 1 -36.99 -37.78 -29.90
C MET A 1 -36.16 -38.66 -28.97
N PRO A 2 -35.76 -38.10 -27.82
CA PRO A 2 -36.38 -38.48 -26.55
C PRO A 2 -36.79 -37.27 -25.71
N ALA A 3 -37.87 -37.45 -24.94
CA ALA A 3 -38.48 -36.45 -24.07
C ALA A 3 -38.39 -36.93 -22.62
N LEU A 4 -37.70 -36.20 -21.74
CA LEU A 4 -37.63 -36.39 -20.28
C LEU A 4 -36.95 -35.13 -19.69
N GLN A 5 -37.31 -34.50 -18.59
CA GLN A 5 -38.50 -34.48 -17.75
C GLN A 5 -38.49 -33.12 -17.05
N GLU A 6 -39.66 -32.51 -16.94
CA GLU A 6 -39.89 -31.22 -16.30
C GLU A 6 -39.77 -31.36 -14.77
N ASN A 7 -38.64 -30.88 -14.23
CA ASN A 7 -38.33 -30.93 -12.80
C ASN A 7 -39.12 -29.84 -12.05
N LYS A 8 -40.35 -30.17 -11.64
CA LYS A 8 -41.18 -29.35 -10.75
C LYS A 8 -40.63 -29.42 -9.32
N ARG A 9 -39.63 -28.59 -9.01
CA ARG A 9 -39.26 -28.31 -7.62
C ARG A 9 -40.33 -27.41 -7.00
N SER A 10 -41.09 -28.01 -6.09
CA SER A 10 -42.01 -27.37 -5.16
C SER A 10 -41.29 -26.29 -4.35
N VAL A 11 -41.72 -25.04 -4.56
CA VAL A 11 -41.32 -23.90 -3.73
C VAL A 11 -42.09 -23.99 -2.41
N PRO A 12 -41.42 -24.09 -1.25
CA PRO A 12 -42.12 -24.02 0.03
C PRO A 12 -42.64 -22.60 0.28
N ALA A 13 -43.90 -22.52 0.66
CA ALA A 13 -44.61 -21.29 1.01
C ALA A 13 -43.91 -20.54 2.15
N VAL A 14 -43.42 -19.33 1.85
CA VAL A 14 -42.87 -18.40 2.84
C VAL A 14 -44.04 -17.76 3.58
N ALA A 15 -44.15 -18.04 4.88
CA ALA A 15 -45.14 -17.47 5.77
C ALA A 15 -44.97 -15.94 5.92
N PRO A 16 -46.05 -15.15 5.95
CA PRO A 16 -45.96 -13.71 6.16
C PRO A 16 -45.58 -13.41 7.62
N ALA A 17 -44.36 -12.92 7.83
CA ALA A 17 -43.91 -12.41 9.11
C ALA A 17 -44.80 -11.21 9.53
N GLY A 18 -45.43 -11.36 10.69
CA GLY A 18 -46.39 -10.42 11.23
C GLY A 18 -45.82 -9.01 11.43
N ARG A 19 -46.57 -8.02 10.94
CA ARG A 19 -46.41 -6.60 11.27
C ARG A 19 -46.61 -6.40 12.77
N ARG A 20 -45.52 -6.31 13.52
CA ARG A 20 -45.55 -5.78 14.89
C ARG A 20 -45.79 -4.28 14.82
N ARG A 21 -47.02 -3.88 15.15
CA ARG A 21 -47.39 -2.50 15.48
C ARG A 21 -46.55 -2.07 16.69
N LEU A 22 -45.49 -1.29 16.48
CA LEU A 22 -44.90 -0.52 17.56
C LEU A 22 -45.87 0.62 17.88
N TRP A 23 -46.54 0.49 19.02
CA TRP A 23 -47.18 1.60 19.71
C TRP A 23 -46.11 2.63 20.05
N LEU A 24 -46.28 3.84 19.51
CA LEU A 24 -45.60 5.04 19.96
C LEU A 24 -46.13 5.37 21.36
N SER A 25 -45.33 5.10 22.39
CA SER A 25 -45.49 5.72 23.70
C SER A 25 -44.81 7.09 23.66
N PRO A 26 -45.53 8.21 23.91
CA PRO A 26 -44.95 9.52 24.05
C PRO A 26 -44.57 9.75 25.52
N ALA A 27 -43.42 9.23 25.97
CA ALA A 27 -42.87 9.61 27.27
C ALA A 27 -41.37 9.36 27.31
N ALA A 28 -40.65 10.33 27.85
CA ALA A 28 -39.20 10.34 28.13
C ALA A 28 -38.29 10.70 26.94
N VAL A 29 -38.41 11.96 26.53
CA VAL A 29 -37.25 12.78 26.13
C VAL A 29 -36.26 12.78 27.30
N LEU A 30 -35.13 12.07 27.19
CA LEU A 30 -33.91 12.36 27.93
C LEU A 30 -32.71 11.84 27.13
N LEU A 31 -32.12 12.79 26.42
CA LEU A 31 -30.89 12.71 25.65
C LEU A 31 -29.68 12.49 26.56
N PRO A 32 -28.82 11.49 26.32
CA PRO A 32 -27.40 11.65 26.56
C PRO A 32 -26.74 11.92 25.21
N ILE A 33 -26.34 13.18 25.01
CA ILE A 33 -25.35 13.59 24.01
C ILE A 33 -24.07 12.84 24.38
N ILE A 34 -23.83 11.68 23.75
CA ILE A 34 -22.54 11.03 23.80
C ILE A 34 -21.61 11.90 22.97
N LEU A 35 -20.87 12.74 23.68
CA LEU A 35 -19.79 13.58 23.17
C LEU A 35 -18.74 12.65 22.54
N LEU A 36 -18.79 12.51 21.23
CA LEU A 36 -17.82 11.77 20.44
C LEU A 36 -16.50 12.56 20.44
N ALA A 37 -15.71 12.41 21.50
CA ALA A 37 -14.33 12.83 21.52
C ALA A 37 -13.53 11.89 20.61
N VAL A 38 -13.60 12.14 19.29
CA VAL A 38 -12.68 11.58 18.32
C VAL A 38 -11.33 12.23 18.60
N THR A 39 -10.56 11.64 19.49
CA THR A 39 -9.13 11.91 19.59
C THR A 39 -8.53 11.53 18.25
N ARG A 40 -8.22 12.53 17.41
CA ARG A 40 -7.28 12.37 16.31
C ARG A 40 -5.97 11.91 16.94
N ALA A 41 -5.71 10.60 16.87
CA ALA A 41 -4.37 10.09 17.03
C ALA A 41 -3.58 10.65 15.84
N ASP A 42 -2.80 11.69 16.09
CA ASP A 42 -1.74 12.12 15.20
C ASP A 42 -0.79 10.94 15.02
N PHE A 43 -0.97 10.19 13.94
CA PHE A 43 0.01 9.24 13.42
C PHE A 43 1.21 10.02 12.87
N ALA A 44 1.95 10.68 13.75
CA ALA A 44 3.27 11.21 13.48
C ALA A 44 4.28 10.06 13.66
N GLY A 45 4.26 9.13 12.70
CA GLY A 45 5.07 7.92 12.73
C GLY A 45 5.76 7.61 11.39
N ALA A 46 5.97 8.61 10.53
CA ALA A 46 6.90 8.48 9.41
C ALA A 46 8.23 9.10 9.85
N LYS A 47 9.17 8.23 10.25
CA LYS A 47 10.56 8.59 10.50
C LYS A 47 11.21 8.90 9.15
N ASP A 48 10.91 10.08 8.62
CA ASP A 48 11.60 10.62 7.45
C ASP A 48 13.07 10.75 7.80
N ILE A 49 13.91 10.05 7.04
CA ILE A 49 15.35 10.23 7.04
C ILE A 49 15.58 11.66 6.56
N ILE A 50 15.84 12.57 7.51
CA ILE A 50 16.08 13.99 7.24
C ILE A 50 17.40 14.10 6.47
N MET A 51 17.31 14.18 5.13
CA MET A 51 18.37 14.79 4.35
C MET A 51 18.27 16.30 4.57
N THR A 52 19.16 16.83 5.40
CA THR A 52 19.23 18.22 5.88
C THR A 52 19.75 19.17 4.79
N GLY A 53 19.07 19.22 3.64
CA GLY A 53 19.29 20.23 2.59
C GLY A 53 18.17 21.27 2.59
N PRO A 54 18.40 22.49 2.08
CA PRO A 54 17.32 23.47 1.89
C PRO A 54 16.24 22.87 0.98
N LYS A 55 15.03 22.67 1.51
CA LYS A 55 13.87 22.19 0.77
C LYS A 55 13.41 23.26 -0.20
N THR A 56 13.96 23.25 -1.40
CA THR A 56 13.57 24.17 -2.46
C THR A 56 12.43 23.52 -3.26
N ALA A 57 11.33 24.25 -3.42
CA ALA A 57 10.23 23.82 -4.28
C ALA A 57 10.68 23.90 -5.73
N LEU A 58 10.61 22.77 -6.46
CA LEU A 58 10.94 22.72 -7.89
C LEU A 58 9.71 22.97 -8.75
N VAL A 59 8.62 22.27 -8.44
CA VAL A 59 7.38 22.28 -9.23
C VAL A 59 6.19 22.20 -8.28
N ILE A 60 5.14 22.95 -8.61
CA ILE A 60 3.84 22.87 -7.94
C ILE A 60 2.85 22.25 -8.94
N VAL A 61 2.20 21.17 -8.54
CA VAL A 61 1.19 20.44 -9.32
C VAL A 61 -0.14 20.57 -8.60
N ASN A 62 -0.98 21.49 -9.07
CA ASN A 62 -2.19 21.93 -8.37
C ASN A 62 -1.84 22.48 -6.97
N GLU A 63 -2.17 21.76 -5.90
CA GLU A 63 -1.91 22.14 -4.50
C GLU A 63 -0.75 21.35 -3.87
N ASP A 64 -0.08 20.48 -4.65
CA ASP A 64 1.00 19.65 -4.15
C ASP A 64 2.36 20.11 -4.67
N THR A 65 3.36 20.15 -3.77
CA THR A 65 4.70 20.66 -4.09
C THR A 65 5.71 19.52 -4.19
N ILE A 66 6.40 19.45 -5.33
CA ILE A 66 7.54 18.56 -5.55
C ILE A 66 8.81 19.30 -5.15
N PHE A 67 9.50 18.80 -4.11
CA PHE A 67 10.75 19.36 -3.60
C PHE A 67 11.97 18.74 -4.28
N THR A 68 13.09 19.49 -4.27
CA THR A 68 14.41 19.01 -4.72
C THR A 68 14.82 17.68 -4.09
N THR A 69 14.61 17.53 -2.79
CA THR A 69 14.98 16.32 -2.04
C THR A 69 14.32 15.05 -2.58
N THR A 70 13.08 15.16 -3.07
CA THR A 70 12.35 14.03 -3.65
C THR A 70 13.01 13.59 -4.95
N VAL A 71 13.32 14.56 -5.83
CA VAL A 71 14.00 14.32 -7.11
C VAL A 71 15.39 13.72 -6.87
N ASP A 72 16.16 14.27 -5.94
CA ASP A 72 17.50 13.77 -5.60
C ASP A 72 17.46 12.31 -5.11
N SER A 73 16.52 11.99 -4.22
CA SER A 73 16.38 10.62 -3.70
C SER A 73 16.03 9.60 -4.79
N LEU A 74 15.22 10.02 -5.77
CA LEU A 74 14.83 9.20 -6.91
C LEU A 74 15.95 9.06 -7.92
N LEU A 75 16.70 10.14 -8.16
CA LEU A 75 17.90 10.14 -9.00
C LEU A 75 18.93 9.16 -8.45
N VAL A 76 19.23 9.22 -7.14
CA VAL A 76 20.17 8.28 -6.50
C VAL A 76 19.70 6.84 -6.65
N LYS A 77 18.40 6.57 -6.49
CA LYS A 77 17.83 5.22 -6.69
C LYS A 77 17.94 4.77 -8.15
N ALA A 78 17.70 5.66 -9.11
CA ALA A 78 17.84 5.39 -10.53
C ALA A 78 19.30 5.09 -10.91
N HIS A 79 20.23 5.94 -10.49
CA HIS A 79 21.68 5.77 -10.74
C HIS A 79 22.24 4.47 -10.15
N LYS A 80 21.75 4.03 -8.99
CA LYS A 80 22.14 2.74 -8.39
C LYS A 80 21.75 1.54 -9.25
N ARG A 81 20.71 1.66 -10.09
CA ARG A 81 20.23 0.59 -10.98
C ARG A 81 20.81 0.68 -12.40
N MET A 82 21.31 1.86 -12.78
CA MET A 82 21.85 2.12 -14.11
C MET A 82 23.36 1.80 -14.17
N GLY A 83 23.79 1.23 -15.30
CA GLY A 83 25.20 1.06 -15.63
C GLY A 83 25.89 2.42 -15.86
N SER A 84 27.22 2.47 -15.77
CA SER A 84 28.01 3.71 -15.86
C SER A 84 27.68 4.54 -17.11
N GLN A 85 27.60 3.90 -18.27
CA GLN A 85 27.36 4.58 -19.54
C GLN A 85 25.95 5.18 -19.69
N GLN A 86 24.96 4.69 -18.93
CA GLN A 86 23.60 5.25 -18.91
C GLN A 86 23.45 6.42 -17.95
N ARG A 87 24.41 6.64 -17.04
CA ARG A 87 24.37 7.76 -16.08
C ARG A 87 24.71 9.08 -16.74
N ASP A 88 25.62 9.05 -17.72
CA ASP A 88 26.10 10.26 -18.40
C ASP A 88 25.04 10.85 -19.36
N ASP A 89 24.12 10.01 -19.84
CA ASP A 89 23.00 10.40 -20.72
C ASP A 89 21.66 10.51 -19.97
N PHE A 90 21.69 10.72 -18.65
CA PHE A 90 20.47 10.77 -17.85
C PHE A 90 19.69 12.07 -18.08
N ASP A 91 18.48 11.93 -18.65
CA ASP A 91 17.59 13.05 -18.91
C ASP A 91 16.73 13.39 -17.68
N PHE A 92 17.17 14.42 -16.95
CA PHE A 92 16.46 14.96 -15.79
C PHE A 92 15.04 15.44 -16.11
N ARG A 93 14.81 15.97 -17.32
CA ARG A 93 13.51 16.49 -17.70
C ARG A 93 12.50 15.34 -17.81
N LYS A 94 12.89 14.22 -18.41
CA LYS A 94 12.05 13.01 -18.46
C LYS A 94 11.69 12.49 -17.07
N LEU A 95 12.64 12.53 -16.13
CA LEU A 95 12.35 12.13 -14.74
C LEU A 95 11.32 13.07 -14.09
N LEU A 96 11.49 14.38 -14.25
CA LEU A 96 10.58 15.37 -13.69
C LEU A 96 9.18 15.27 -14.32
N ASP A 97 9.09 15.16 -15.64
CA ASP A 97 7.83 14.99 -16.37
C ASP A 97 7.11 13.72 -15.90
N LYS A 98 7.86 12.62 -15.70
CA LYS A 98 7.31 11.39 -15.11
C LYS A 98 6.73 11.64 -13.71
N LEU A 99 7.42 12.39 -12.85
CA LEU A 99 6.93 12.66 -11.49
C LEU A 99 5.67 13.52 -11.47
N ILE A 100 5.61 14.52 -12.35
CA ILE A 100 4.41 15.35 -12.52
C ILE A 100 3.24 14.48 -12.98
N ASN A 101 3.45 13.64 -14.00
CA ASN A 101 2.42 12.73 -14.52
C ASN A 101 1.96 11.72 -13.46
N ASP A 102 2.90 11.09 -12.74
CA ASP A 102 2.57 10.16 -11.65
C ASP A 102 1.72 10.86 -10.58
N ARG A 103 2.02 12.12 -10.25
CA ARG A 103 1.26 12.87 -9.25
C ARG A 103 -0.16 13.20 -9.74
N LEU A 104 -0.32 13.63 -10.99
CA LEU A 104 -1.62 13.88 -11.59
C LEU A 104 -2.49 12.62 -11.63
N ILE A 105 -1.90 11.47 -12.01
CA ILE A 105 -2.60 10.18 -12.02
C ILE A 105 -3.07 9.80 -10.61
N ILE A 106 -2.22 9.99 -9.59
CA ILE A 106 -2.59 9.70 -8.20
C ILE A 106 -3.74 10.61 -7.74
N GLN A 107 -3.68 11.91 -8.04
CA GLN A 107 -4.73 12.87 -7.69
C GLN A 107 -6.08 12.47 -8.32
N GLU A 108 -6.08 12.15 -9.61
CA GLU A 108 -7.28 11.68 -10.31
C GLU A 108 -7.81 10.36 -9.72
N ALA A 109 -6.92 9.39 -9.48
CA ALA A 109 -7.32 8.11 -8.89
C ALA A 109 -7.97 8.27 -7.52
N THR A 110 -7.45 9.17 -6.68
CA THR A 110 -8.05 9.51 -5.38
C THR A 110 -9.39 10.22 -5.54
N GLN A 111 -9.54 11.13 -6.50
CA GLN A 111 -10.83 11.77 -6.77
C GLN A 111 -11.90 10.77 -7.22
N LEU A 112 -11.50 9.74 -7.95
CA LEU A 112 -12.37 8.63 -8.36
C LEU A 112 -12.62 7.59 -7.24
N GLY A 113 -12.00 7.75 -6.07
CA GLY A 113 -12.12 6.83 -4.93
C GLY A 113 -11.43 5.48 -5.15
N LEU A 114 -10.50 5.38 -6.12
CA LEU A 114 -9.76 4.14 -6.40
C LEU A 114 -8.79 3.77 -5.27
N ASP A 115 -8.41 4.72 -4.43
CA ASP A 115 -7.62 4.52 -3.23
C ASP A 115 -8.38 3.75 -2.13
N GLN A 116 -9.72 3.67 -2.23
CA GLN A 116 -10.60 2.93 -1.32
C GLN A 116 -11.01 1.56 -1.86
N ASP A 117 -10.51 1.16 -3.04
CA ASP A 117 -10.81 -0.15 -3.61
C ASP A 117 -10.32 -1.27 -2.68
N SER A 118 -11.20 -2.21 -2.35
CA SER A 118 -10.88 -3.30 -1.43
C SER A 118 -9.76 -4.22 -1.93
N GLY A 119 -9.66 -4.41 -3.26
CA GLY A 119 -8.59 -5.20 -3.87
C GLY A 119 -7.24 -4.49 -3.76
N LEU A 120 -7.21 -3.18 -3.98
CA LEU A 120 -6.01 -2.36 -3.77
C LEU A 120 -5.56 -2.38 -2.30
N LEU A 121 -6.48 -2.15 -1.36
CA LEU A 121 -6.19 -2.14 0.07
C LEU A 121 -5.62 -3.49 0.55
N ALA A 122 -6.20 -4.61 0.10
CA ALA A 122 -5.69 -5.93 0.42
C ALA A 122 -4.24 -6.15 -0.08
N ARG A 123 -3.93 -5.69 -1.31
CA ARG A 123 -2.57 -5.77 -1.86
C ARG A 123 -1.58 -4.86 -1.12
N LEU A 124 -2.02 -3.68 -0.70
CA LEU A 124 -1.21 -2.77 0.11
C LEU A 124 -0.88 -3.38 1.47
N GLU A 125 -1.84 -4.02 2.14
CA GLU A 125 -1.61 -4.72 3.41
C GLU A 125 -0.64 -5.89 3.25
N GLU A 126 -0.78 -6.71 2.21
CA GLU A 126 0.17 -7.78 1.90
C GLU A 126 1.59 -7.22 1.71
N GLN A 127 1.72 -6.13 0.94
CA GLN A 127 3.01 -5.50 0.68
C GLN A 127 3.62 -4.88 1.96
N ARG A 128 2.81 -4.27 2.82
CA ARG A 128 3.23 -3.76 4.13
C ARG A 128 3.77 -4.90 5.00
N GLY A 129 3.05 -6.02 5.08
CA GLY A 129 3.49 -7.21 5.81
C GLY A 129 4.83 -7.74 5.30
N ARG A 130 4.99 -7.91 3.98
CA ARG A 130 6.25 -8.35 3.37
C ARG A 130 7.43 -7.42 3.67
N ASN A 131 7.19 -6.10 3.60
CA ASN A 131 8.23 -5.12 3.89
C ASN A 131 8.62 -5.13 5.38
N ALA A 132 7.63 -5.25 6.29
CA ALA A 132 7.88 -5.34 7.73
C ALA A 132 8.72 -6.57 8.09
N ILE A 133 8.39 -7.75 7.53
CA ILE A 133 9.17 -8.98 7.72
C ILE A 133 10.60 -8.79 7.19
N ARG A 134 10.76 -8.27 5.97
CA ARG A 134 12.10 -8.04 5.39
C ARG A 134 12.94 -7.10 6.25
N GLN A 135 12.34 -6.01 6.72
CA GLN A 135 13.00 -5.04 7.59
C GLN A 135 13.38 -5.68 8.93
N TYR A 136 12.47 -6.44 9.55
CA TYR A 136 12.75 -7.15 10.79
C TYR A 136 13.94 -8.10 10.65
N VAL A 137 13.98 -8.91 9.58
CA VAL A 137 15.10 -9.81 9.29
C VAL A 137 16.39 -9.02 9.08
N ALA A 138 16.37 -7.95 8.29
CA ALA A 138 17.57 -7.14 8.05
C ALA A 138 18.14 -6.50 9.33
N GLU A 139 17.28 -6.16 10.29
CA GLU A 139 17.69 -5.53 11.56
C GLU A 139 18.12 -6.53 12.64
N HIS A 140 17.48 -7.71 12.71
CA HIS A 140 17.64 -8.63 13.84
C HIS A 140 18.39 -9.92 13.48
N PHE A 141 18.52 -10.24 12.19
CA PHE A 141 19.22 -11.44 11.75
C PHE A 141 20.61 -11.07 11.23
N THR A 142 21.62 -11.26 12.08
CA THR A 142 23.02 -11.30 11.64
C THR A 142 23.37 -12.73 11.27
N PRO A 143 23.50 -13.07 9.97
CA PRO A 143 23.94 -14.41 9.60
C PRO A 143 25.33 -14.68 10.17
N ASP A 144 25.52 -15.84 10.77
CA ASP A 144 26.86 -16.31 11.10
C ASP A 144 27.57 -16.68 9.79
N LEU A 145 28.52 -15.83 9.39
CA LEU A 145 29.30 -16.00 8.17
C LEU A 145 30.59 -16.82 8.42
N THR A 146 30.78 -17.39 9.61
CA THR A 146 31.93 -18.24 9.91
C THR A 146 31.75 -19.62 9.29
N VAL A 147 32.04 -19.72 7.99
CA VAL A 147 32.08 -20.99 7.26
C VAL A 147 33.53 -21.50 7.27
N ALA A 148 33.76 -22.70 7.80
CA ALA A 148 35.10 -23.29 7.82
C ALA A 148 35.56 -23.67 6.39
N ASP A 149 36.81 -23.38 6.04
CA ASP A 149 37.39 -23.65 4.71
C ASP A 149 37.20 -25.10 4.24
N ASP A 150 37.25 -26.06 5.17
CA ASP A 150 37.07 -27.47 4.85
C ASP A 150 35.64 -27.79 4.38
N SER A 151 34.63 -27.08 4.91
CA SER A 151 33.25 -27.22 4.46
C SER A 151 33.06 -26.66 3.04
N ILE A 152 33.75 -25.55 2.71
CA ILE A 152 33.75 -24.96 1.36
C ILE A 152 34.41 -25.93 0.37
N ARG A 153 35.58 -26.49 0.73
CA ARG A 153 36.30 -27.48 -0.09
C ARG A 153 35.50 -28.77 -0.29
N ALA A 154 34.85 -29.27 0.75
CA ALA A 154 33.99 -30.44 0.67
C ALA A 154 32.79 -30.20 -0.26
N TYR A 155 32.11 -29.07 -0.11
CA TYR A 155 30.99 -28.70 -0.99
C TYR A 155 31.42 -28.63 -2.46
N TYR A 156 32.57 -28.03 -2.77
CA TYR A 156 33.07 -27.92 -4.14
C TYR A 156 33.34 -29.29 -4.78
N ARG A 157 34.02 -30.19 -4.05
CA ARG A 157 34.33 -31.54 -4.54
C ARG A 157 33.07 -32.34 -4.85
N THR A 158 32.03 -32.23 -4.03
CA THR A 158 30.79 -33.01 -4.22
C THR A 158 29.94 -32.53 -5.39
N ASN A 159 29.99 -31.24 -5.74
CA ASN A 159 29.06 -30.66 -6.73
C ASN A 159 29.69 -30.36 -8.10
N PHE A 160 31.03 -30.30 -8.20
CA PHE A 160 31.71 -29.81 -9.41
C PHE A 160 32.83 -30.71 -9.95
N VAL A 161 33.14 -31.84 -9.29
CA VAL A 161 34.11 -32.85 -9.75
C VAL A 161 33.38 -34.14 -10.06
#